data_AF-A0A285CCV5-F1
#
_entry.id   AF-A0A285CCV5-F1
#
_cell.length_a   1.000
_cell.length_b   1.000
_cell.length_c   1.000
_cell.angle_alpha   90.00
_cell.angle_beta   90.00
_cell.angle_gamma   90.00
#
_symmetry.space_group_name_H-M   'P 1'
#
loop_
_entity.id
_entity.type
_entity.pdbx_description
1 polymer ?
#
loop_
_entity_poly.entity_id
_entity_poly.type
_entity_poly.pdbx_seq_one_letter_code
_entity_poly.pdbx_strand_id
1 'polypeptide(L)'
;MNYRMLTAGVVNLLMGDGETTPKGIETTALEMVRTGRLLGEEKADGTVTVRIVPQTADSALRPVEELMVERIRRRCRSGVDRVPIGALGPGDGDEFWVWWRGFQNSVRDEATALGLIRPARNKYVTLLYRGAPFAAWFGALWASVSWSPDWMRIILTVVLVPSLLGLLRLSDVPLESGPRLTAAGRQAAREWRTHDRAGEHRLPKRQVGAAGPESALPVREPQRIWSAYGRSWHVVDAGPLDTPRWGHLWQLVLLALAVCAAFGALVAVTLTAHRPALAWEWDTAPLLAGVLLWGLWLPARRRVLAVPDEASFRGAVISRWDYDTHYDDPYTDITHYCCSIEDPATRKAWSFEVDQWSRPMFSRAANPELKDRFRVGDVVDVHCSPRRRKIHQISVVEAVSRTD
;
A
#
# COMPACT_ATOMS: atom_id res chain seq x y z
N MET A 1 6.59 29.79 -23.18
CA MET A 1 7.54 29.23 -22.19
C MET A 1 8.17 28.01 -22.86
N ASN A 2 9.50 27.92 -23.01
CA ASN A 2 10.10 26.80 -23.73
C ASN A 2 9.94 25.50 -22.91
N TYR A 3 9.02 24.62 -23.33
CA TYR A 3 8.68 23.36 -22.67
C TYR A 3 9.82 22.34 -22.57
N ARG A 4 10.99 22.65 -23.17
CA ARG A 4 12.24 21.89 -23.07
C ARG A 4 12.86 21.82 -21.66
N MET A 5 12.27 22.46 -20.65
CA MET A 5 12.87 22.54 -19.31
C MET A 5 12.15 21.77 -18.18
N LEU A 6 10.95 21.22 -18.41
CA LEU A 6 10.23 20.49 -17.36
C LEU A 6 10.87 19.10 -17.14
N THR A 7 11.16 18.75 -15.89
CA THR A 7 11.60 17.39 -15.55
C THR A 7 10.46 16.40 -15.78
N ALA A 8 10.81 15.16 -16.14
CA ALA A 8 9.85 14.08 -16.30
C ALA A 8 9.00 13.82 -15.05
N GLY A 9 9.56 14.09 -13.86
CA GLY A 9 8.83 14.08 -12.59
C GLY A 9 7.72 15.13 -12.51
N VAL A 10 8.02 16.38 -12.91
CA VAL A 10 7.02 17.46 -12.98
C VAL A 10 5.96 17.15 -14.03
N VAL A 11 6.34 16.62 -15.19
CA VAL A 11 5.38 16.22 -16.24
C VAL A 11 4.42 15.14 -15.70
N ASN A 12 4.91 14.13 -14.98
CA ASN A 12 4.04 13.14 -14.35
C ASN A 12 3.10 13.75 -13.31
N LEU A 13 3.60 14.67 -12.49
CA LEU A 13 2.78 15.39 -11.52
C LEU A 13 1.63 16.15 -12.22
N LEU A 14 1.91 16.82 -13.33
CA LEU A 14 0.90 17.53 -14.12
C LEU A 14 -0.12 16.59 -14.77
N MET A 15 0.35 15.43 -15.24
CA MET A 15 -0.49 14.39 -15.83
C MET A 15 -1.37 13.69 -14.77
N GLY A 16 -0.92 13.68 -13.51
CA GLY A 16 -1.65 13.20 -12.33
C GLY A 16 -2.40 14.27 -11.57
N ASP A 17 -2.80 15.35 -12.25
CA ASP A 17 -3.62 16.43 -11.71
C ASP A 17 -3.09 17.09 -10.41
N GLY A 18 -1.76 17.03 -10.18
CA GLY A 18 -1.10 17.59 -9.01
C GLY A 18 -0.49 16.55 -8.07
N GLU A 19 -0.71 15.26 -8.33
CA GLU A 19 -0.19 14.15 -7.53
C GLU A 19 1.06 13.50 -8.16
N THR A 20 2.10 13.32 -7.35
CA THR A 20 3.31 12.62 -7.77
C THR A 20 3.11 11.11 -7.64
N THR A 21 3.29 10.39 -8.75
CA THR A 21 3.02 8.96 -8.85
C THR A 21 4.32 8.16 -9.02
N PRO A 22 4.39 6.87 -8.65
CA PRO A 22 5.58 6.05 -8.87
C PRO A 22 6.07 5.99 -10.32
N LYS A 23 5.18 6.20 -11.29
CA LYS A 23 5.54 6.31 -12.71
C LYS A 23 6.53 7.45 -12.97
N GLY A 24 6.47 8.51 -12.15
CA GLY A 24 7.43 9.60 -12.13
C GLY A 24 8.88 9.12 -11.91
N ILE A 25 9.10 8.05 -11.14
CA ILE A 25 10.43 7.46 -10.91
C ILE A 25 10.97 6.90 -12.22
N GLU A 26 10.17 6.04 -12.87
CA GLU A 26 10.52 5.37 -14.12
C GLU A 26 10.84 6.38 -15.23
N THR A 27 9.94 7.35 -15.44
CA THR A 27 10.14 8.36 -16.47
C THR A 27 11.31 9.29 -16.18
N THR A 28 11.60 9.57 -14.91
CA THR A 28 12.77 10.39 -14.54
C THR A 28 14.06 9.63 -14.80
N ALA A 29 14.12 8.33 -14.47
CA ALA A 29 15.28 7.50 -14.79
C ALA A 29 15.50 7.41 -16.31
N LEU A 30 14.44 7.21 -17.10
CA LEU A 30 14.53 7.19 -18.56
C LEU A 30 14.97 8.53 -19.15
N GLU A 31 14.51 9.66 -18.60
CA GLU A 31 14.95 10.98 -19.04
C GLU A 31 16.42 11.25 -18.69
N MET A 32 16.87 10.78 -17.53
CA MET A 32 18.29 10.83 -17.16
C MET A 32 19.16 9.96 -18.08
N VAL A 33 18.65 8.83 -18.57
CA VAL A 33 19.34 8.03 -19.60
C VAL A 33 19.44 8.80 -20.91
N ARG A 34 18.34 9.42 -21.37
CA ARG A 34 18.31 10.19 -22.63
C ARG A 34 19.23 11.40 -22.62
N THR A 35 19.34 12.07 -21.48
CA THR A 35 20.22 13.23 -21.29
C THR A 35 21.67 12.84 -21.02
N GLY A 36 22.00 11.54 -21.06
CA GLY A 36 23.36 11.02 -20.86
C GLY A 36 23.83 11.07 -19.41
N ARG A 37 22.94 11.38 -18.46
CA ARG A 37 23.24 11.44 -17.01
C ARG A 37 23.29 10.05 -16.36
N LEU A 38 22.58 9.08 -16.94
CA LEU A 38 22.66 7.66 -16.63
C LEU A 38 22.95 6.88 -17.90
N LEU A 39 23.56 5.70 -17.77
CA LEU A 39 23.66 4.75 -18.88
C LEU A 39 22.53 3.75 -18.75
N GLY A 40 21.69 3.68 -19.79
CA GLY A 40 20.62 2.69 -19.90
C GLY A 40 21.07 1.53 -20.78
N GLU A 41 20.83 0.31 -20.31
CA GLU A 41 21.06 -0.92 -21.06
C GLU A 41 19.79 -1.77 -21.03
N GLU A 42 19.30 -2.16 -22.20
CA GLU A 42 18.16 -3.07 -22.34
C GLU A 42 18.67 -4.51 -22.38
N LYS A 43 18.18 -5.33 -21.45
CA LYS A 43 18.46 -6.76 -21.44
C LYS A 43 17.60 -7.49 -22.47
N ALA A 44 18.00 -8.72 -22.82
CA ALA A 44 17.27 -9.57 -23.78
C ALA A 44 15.83 -9.91 -23.36
N ASP A 45 15.49 -9.78 -22.07
CA ASP A 45 14.15 -9.96 -21.52
C ASP A 45 13.27 -8.69 -21.62
N GLY A 46 13.79 -7.61 -22.23
CA GLY A 46 13.15 -6.29 -22.31
C GLY A 46 13.28 -5.46 -21.02
N THR A 47 14.00 -5.94 -20.00
CA THR A 47 14.23 -5.18 -18.77
C THR A 47 15.24 -4.07 -19.03
N VAL A 48 14.81 -2.82 -18.85
CA VAL A 48 15.73 -1.66 -18.88
C VAL A 48 16.44 -1.55 -17.54
N THR A 49 17.77 -1.59 -17.58
CA THR A 49 18.65 -1.39 -16.44
C THR A 49 19.39 -0.07 -16.56
N VAL A 50 19.65 0.57 -15.43
CA VAL A 50 20.38 1.85 -15.34
C VAL A 50 21.64 1.68 -14.49
N ARG A 51 22.70 2.38 -14.90
CA ARG A 51 23.93 2.52 -14.11
C ARG A 51 24.37 3.97 -14.04
N ILE A 52 25.04 4.31 -12.95
CA ILE A 52 25.63 5.64 -12.75
C ILE A 52 26.84 5.76 -13.68
N VAL A 53 26.91 6.87 -14.41
CA VAL A 53 28.09 7.21 -15.20
C VAL A 53 29.15 7.78 -14.25
N PRO A 54 30.38 7.24 -14.22
CA PRO A 54 31.50 7.90 -13.53
C PRO A 54 31.64 9.31 -14.12
N GLN A 55 31.41 10.33 -13.30
CA GLN A 55 31.12 11.71 -13.73
C GLN A 55 32.06 12.23 -14.83
N THR A 56 31.47 12.83 -15.86
CA THR A 56 32.04 14.05 -16.45
C THR A 56 31.63 15.19 -15.52
N ALA A 57 32.61 15.83 -14.89
CA ALA A 57 32.46 16.67 -13.69
C ALA A 57 31.74 18.02 -13.84
N ASP A 58 31.12 18.33 -14.99
CA ASP A 58 30.78 19.73 -15.34
C ASP A 58 29.28 20.10 -15.34
N SER A 59 28.35 19.17 -15.10
CA SER A 59 26.91 19.50 -15.07
C SER A 59 26.29 19.31 -13.69
N ALA A 60 25.91 20.42 -13.05
CA ALA A 60 25.14 20.42 -11.81
C ALA A 60 23.85 19.60 -11.98
N LEU A 61 23.65 18.60 -11.12
CA LEU A 61 22.44 17.80 -11.07
C LEU A 61 21.30 18.63 -10.44
N ARG A 62 20.07 18.43 -10.89
CA ARG A 62 18.89 18.98 -10.22
C ARG A 62 18.62 18.16 -8.94
N PRO A 63 17.97 18.74 -7.92
CA PRO A 63 17.68 18.03 -6.67
C PRO A 63 16.92 16.69 -6.86
N VAL A 64 16.01 16.60 -7.84
CA VAL A 64 15.29 15.36 -8.17
C VAL A 64 16.24 14.29 -8.73
N GLU A 65 17.22 14.69 -9.54
CA GLU A 65 18.19 13.80 -10.19
C GLU A 65 19.24 13.31 -9.19
N GLU A 66 19.66 14.16 -8.25
CA GLU A 66 20.55 13.78 -7.14
C GLU A 66 19.92 12.68 -6.28
N LEU A 67 18.63 12.84 -5.92
CA LEU A 67 17.89 11.80 -5.20
C LEU A 67 17.83 10.48 -5.98
N MET A 68 17.72 10.54 -7.32
CA MET A 68 17.71 9.35 -8.16
C MET A 68 19.07 8.65 -8.18
N VAL A 69 20.16 9.41 -8.37
CA VAL A 69 21.53 8.89 -8.33
C VAL A 69 21.83 8.26 -6.97
N GLU A 70 21.43 8.92 -5.88
CA GLU A 70 21.63 8.38 -4.53
C GLU A 70 20.86 7.07 -4.31
N ARG A 71 19.61 6.99 -4.81
CA ARG A 71 18.84 5.73 -4.75
C ARG A 71 19.51 4.62 -5.56
N ILE A 72 19.98 4.91 -6.78
CA ILE A 72 20.69 3.93 -7.61
C ILE A 72 21.98 3.49 -6.91
N ARG A 73 22.77 4.42 -6.35
CA ARG A 73 24.01 4.12 -5.62
C ARG A 73 23.75 3.18 -4.46
N ARG A 74 22.72 3.44 -3.66
CA ARG A 74 22.30 2.57 -2.55
C ARG A 74 21.88 1.18 -3.02
N ARG A 75 21.29 1.06 -4.22
CA ARG A 75 20.89 -0.22 -4.81
C ARG A 75 21.98 -0.98 -5.55
N CYS A 76 23.02 -0.29 -5.99
CA CYS A 76 24.23 -0.90 -6.55
C CYS A 76 25.15 -1.52 -5.46
N ARG A 77 24.80 -1.40 -4.18
CA ARG A 77 25.50 -2.09 -3.09
C ARG A 77 25.48 -3.61 -3.34
N SER A 78 26.47 -4.33 -2.80
CA SER A 78 26.60 -5.81 -2.91
C SER A 78 27.12 -6.37 -4.24
N GLY A 79 27.87 -5.55 -5.00
CA GLY A 79 28.61 -6.01 -6.19
C GLY A 79 27.78 -6.07 -7.48
N VAL A 80 26.64 -5.37 -7.51
CA VAL A 80 25.79 -5.26 -8.71
C VAL A 80 25.89 -3.85 -9.28
N ASP A 81 26.38 -3.73 -10.51
CA ASP A 81 26.70 -2.44 -11.14
C ASP A 81 25.51 -1.74 -11.83
N ARG A 82 24.45 -2.50 -12.12
CA ARG A 82 23.27 -2.07 -12.86
C ARG A 82 22.01 -2.35 -12.07
N VAL A 83 21.04 -1.43 -12.09
CA VAL A 83 19.77 -1.56 -11.36
C VAL A 83 18.60 -1.52 -12.35
N PRO A 84 17.68 -2.49 -12.36
CA PRO A 84 16.45 -2.41 -13.15
C PRO A 84 15.64 -1.19 -12.74
N ILE A 85 15.07 -0.47 -13.71
CA ILE A 85 14.23 0.70 -13.40
C ILE A 85 13.04 0.31 -12.52
N GLY A 86 12.48 -0.89 -12.73
CA GLY A 86 11.41 -1.42 -11.88
C GLY A 86 11.79 -1.57 -10.40
N ALA A 87 13.07 -1.83 -10.09
CA ALA A 87 13.57 -1.99 -8.72
C ALA A 87 13.71 -0.67 -7.95
N LEU A 88 13.54 0.47 -8.65
CA LEU A 88 13.53 1.80 -8.04
C LEU A 88 12.15 2.17 -7.49
N GLY A 89 11.11 1.42 -7.84
CA GLY A 89 9.72 1.68 -7.48
C GLY A 89 9.34 1.34 -6.03
N PRO A 90 8.04 1.47 -5.70
CA PRO A 90 7.46 1.06 -4.42
C PRO A 90 7.54 -0.45 -4.20
N GLY A 91 7.71 -0.86 -2.94
CA GLY A 91 7.81 -2.28 -2.55
C GLY A 91 9.23 -2.78 -2.33
N ASP A 92 10.24 -2.01 -2.74
CA ASP A 92 11.64 -2.39 -2.62
C ASP A 92 12.38 -1.45 -1.63
N GLY A 93 13.03 -2.00 -0.59
CA GLY A 93 14.01 -1.31 0.28
C GLY A 93 13.47 -0.63 1.56
N ASP A 94 14.25 -0.69 2.65
CA ASP A 94 13.92 -0.19 4.01
C ASP A 94 13.55 1.30 4.09
N GLU A 95 13.97 2.11 3.11
CA GLU A 95 13.85 3.57 3.16
C GLU A 95 13.10 4.14 1.95
N PHE A 96 12.36 3.30 1.22
CA PHE A 96 11.59 3.77 0.07
C PHE A 96 10.72 4.97 0.43
N TRP A 97 10.01 4.92 1.55
CA TRP A 97 9.06 5.98 1.93
C TRP A 97 9.71 7.29 2.36
N VAL A 98 10.87 7.23 2.99
CA VAL A 98 11.64 8.43 3.35
C VAL A 98 12.16 9.09 2.08
N TRP A 99 12.80 8.30 1.22
CA TRP A 99 13.29 8.76 -0.07
C TRP A 99 12.15 9.26 -0.97
N TRP A 100 11.03 8.53 -1.03
CA TRP A 100 9.88 8.85 -1.86
C TRP A 100 9.27 10.19 -1.44
N ARG A 101 9.12 10.45 -0.14
CA ARG A 101 8.71 11.76 0.36
C ARG A 101 9.67 12.87 -0.08
N GLY A 102 10.98 12.63 0.00
CA GLY A 102 11.99 13.55 -0.52
C GLY A 102 11.84 13.81 -2.02
N PHE A 103 11.64 12.77 -2.82
CA PHE A 103 11.42 12.85 -4.26
C PHE A 103 10.14 13.63 -4.59
N GLN A 104 9.03 13.31 -3.93
CA GLN A 104 7.75 14.01 -4.11
C GLN A 104 7.87 15.50 -3.76
N ASN A 105 8.54 15.83 -2.66
CA ASN A 105 8.76 17.21 -2.24
C ASN A 105 9.63 17.96 -3.27
N SER A 106 10.74 17.36 -3.70
CA SER A 106 11.62 17.95 -4.72
C SER A 106 10.89 18.25 -6.03
N VAL A 107 10.04 17.33 -6.51
CA VAL A 107 9.19 17.55 -7.71
C VAL A 107 8.13 18.63 -7.47
N ARG A 108 7.50 18.67 -6.28
CA ARG A 108 6.53 19.70 -5.92
C ARG A 108 7.17 21.07 -5.79
N ASP A 109 8.37 21.16 -5.24
CA ASP A 109 9.11 22.41 -5.06
C ASP A 109 9.50 22.98 -6.43
N GLU A 110 9.98 22.14 -7.36
CA GLU A 110 10.24 22.55 -8.75
C GLU A 110 8.95 23.02 -9.44
N ALA A 111 7.85 22.27 -9.33
CA ALA A 111 6.56 22.65 -9.92
C ALA A 111 5.98 23.95 -9.31
N THR A 112 6.21 24.18 -8.01
CA THR A 112 5.77 25.39 -7.29
C THR A 112 6.61 26.60 -7.70
N ALA A 113 7.93 26.44 -7.81
CA ALA A 113 8.84 27.48 -8.29
C ALA A 113 8.50 27.93 -9.72
N LEU A 114 8.02 27.00 -10.56
CA LEU A 114 7.53 27.28 -11.90
C LEU A 114 6.08 27.82 -11.94
N GLY A 115 5.43 27.98 -10.80
CA GLY A 115 4.04 28.48 -10.70
C GLY A 115 2.99 27.54 -11.29
N LEU A 116 3.29 26.25 -11.44
CA LEU A 116 2.41 25.27 -12.07
C LEU A 116 1.41 24.66 -11.09
N ILE A 117 1.77 24.61 -9.80
CA ILE A 117 0.90 24.13 -8.74
C ILE A 117 0.76 25.17 -7.62
N ARG A 118 -0.38 25.13 -6.94
CA ARG A 118 -0.58 25.84 -5.67
C ARG A 118 -0.44 24.87 -4.51
N PRO A 119 0.18 25.31 -3.40
CA PRO A 119 0.25 24.51 -2.19
C PRO A 119 -1.15 24.13 -1.73
N ALA A 120 -1.26 22.94 -1.15
CA ALA A 120 -2.47 22.46 -0.50
C ALA A 120 -2.97 23.50 0.51
N ARG A 121 -4.25 23.85 0.43
CA ARG A 121 -4.87 24.74 1.43
C ARG A 121 -4.89 24.00 2.76
N ASN A 122 -4.31 24.59 3.81
CA ASN A 122 -4.21 23.93 5.12
C ASN A 122 -5.58 23.37 5.54
N LYS A 123 -5.64 22.06 5.78
CA LYS A 123 -6.84 21.30 6.16
C LYS A 123 -7.51 21.94 7.38
N TYR A 124 -6.72 22.31 8.38
CA TYR A 124 -7.20 22.93 9.62
C TYR A 124 -7.78 24.31 9.37
N VAL A 125 -7.14 25.12 8.53
CA VAL A 125 -7.66 26.44 8.17
C VAL A 125 -8.97 26.32 7.39
N THR A 126 -9.08 25.37 6.48
CA THR A 126 -10.30 25.13 5.69
C THR A 126 -11.44 24.58 6.55
N LEU A 127 -11.14 23.69 7.49
CA LEU A 127 -12.09 23.19 8.48
C LEU A 127 -12.55 24.29 9.43
N LEU A 128 -11.63 25.19 9.84
CA LEU A 128 -11.94 26.32 10.71
C LEU A 128 -12.83 27.35 10.00
N TYR A 129 -12.55 27.69 8.74
CA TYR A 129 -13.41 28.56 7.93
C TYR A 129 -14.80 27.97 7.66
N ARG A 130 -14.91 26.65 7.47
CA ARG A 130 -16.19 25.98 7.26
C ARG A 130 -16.95 25.73 8.56
N GLY A 131 -16.25 25.41 9.64
CA GLY A 131 -16.83 25.11 10.96
C GLY A 131 -17.28 26.37 11.71
N ALA A 132 -16.57 27.49 11.58
CA ALA A 132 -16.90 28.75 12.25
C ALA A 132 -18.34 29.24 12.02
N PRO A 133 -18.87 29.32 10.77
CA PRO A 133 -20.25 29.76 10.55
C PRO A 133 -21.28 28.76 11.07
N PHE A 134 -21.00 27.45 11.02
CA PHE A 134 -21.91 26.43 11.58
C PHE A 134 -21.91 26.44 13.11
N ALA A 135 -20.75 26.62 13.74
CA ALA A 135 -20.64 26.78 15.19
C ALA A 135 -21.32 28.08 15.67
N ALA A 136 -21.17 29.18 14.93
CA ALA A 136 -21.86 30.44 15.21
C ALA A 136 -23.39 30.30 15.07
N TRP A 137 -23.87 29.64 14.01
CA TRP A 137 -25.29 29.34 13.81
C TRP A 137 -25.86 28.46 14.93
N PHE A 138 -25.15 27.39 15.28
CA PHE A 138 -25.55 26.50 16.37
C PHE A 138 -25.58 27.24 17.72
N GLY A 139 -24.56 28.05 18.02
CA GLY A 139 -24.52 28.86 19.23
C GLY A 139 -25.65 29.89 19.30
N ALA A 140 -26.00 30.52 18.18
CA ALA A 140 -27.12 31.45 18.10
C ALA A 140 -28.48 30.75 18.34
N LEU A 141 -28.70 29.57 17.74
CA LEU A 141 -29.90 28.77 17.99
C LEU A 141 -29.98 28.32 19.45
N TRP A 142 -28.87 27.85 20.04
CA TRP A 142 -28.81 27.41 21.43
C TRP A 142 -29.12 28.55 22.41
N ALA A 143 -28.53 29.73 22.21
CA ALA A 143 -28.81 30.91 23.02
C ALA A 143 -30.28 31.37 22.90
N SER A 144 -30.94 31.10 21.77
CA SER A 144 -32.34 31.45 21.54
C SER A 144 -33.32 30.47 22.21
N VAL A 145 -32.90 29.23 22.48
CA VAL A 145 -33.74 28.22 23.17
C VAL A 145 -34.02 28.63 24.62
N SER A 146 -33.04 29.19 25.32
CA SER A 146 -33.21 29.60 26.72
C SER A 146 -34.19 30.76 26.91
N TRP A 147 -34.36 31.61 25.89
CA TRP A 147 -35.17 32.84 25.94
C TRP A 147 -36.51 32.72 25.20
N SER A 148 -36.81 31.56 24.63
CA SER A 148 -38.03 31.35 23.83
C SER A 148 -39.18 30.74 24.64
N PRO A 149 -40.45 31.03 24.26
CA PRO A 149 -41.64 30.36 24.79
C PRO A 149 -41.66 28.85 24.47
N ASP A 150 -42.38 28.06 25.27
CA ASP A 150 -42.34 26.58 25.21
C ASP A 150 -42.64 25.98 23.82
N TRP A 151 -43.61 26.52 23.09
CA TRP A 151 -43.93 26.06 21.73
C TRP A 151 -42.78 26.30 20.73
N MET A 152 -42.01 27.37 20.93
CA MET A 152 -40.89 27.74 20.07
C MET A 152 -39.61 26.98 20.45
N ARG A 153 -39.47 26.59 21.73
CA ARG A 153 -38.39 25.69 22.18
C ARG A 153 -38.44 24.32 21.51
N ILE A 154 -39.65 23.76 21.32
CA ILE A 154 -39.83 22.48 20.64
C ILE A 154 -39.33 22.58 19.19
N ILE A 155 -39.74 23.65 18.47
CA ILE A 155 -39.32 23.91 17.09
C ILE A 155 -37.80 24.11 17.00
N LEU A 156 -37.22 24.94 17.87
CA LEU A 156 -35.78 25.20 17.90
C LEU A 156 -34.96 23.94 18.22
N THR A 157 -35.44 23.09 19.15
CA THR A 157 -34.77 21.83 19.50
C THR A 157 -34.80 20.85 18.33
N VAL A 158 -35.92 20.77 17.60
CA VAL A 158 -36.03 19.95 16.38
C VAL A 158 -35.09 20.44 15.27
N VAL A 159 -34.79 21.74 15.17
CA VAL A 159 -33.84 22.31 14.21
C VAL A 159 -32.37 22.17 14.68
N LEU A 160 -32.14 22.14 15.99
CA LEU A 160 -30.81 22.01 16.60
C LEU A 160 -30.18 20.63 16.35
N VAL A 161 -30.99 19.57 16.44
CA VAL A 161 -30.55 18.18 16.22
C VAL A 161 -29.97 17.94 14.81
N PRO A 162 -30.63 18.30 13.70
CA PRO A 162 -30.07 18.16 12.37
C PRO A 162 -28.90 19.12 12.11
N SER A 163 -28.87 20.29 12.78
CA SER A 163 -27.73 21.22 12.70
C SER A 163 -26.47 20.64 13.35
N LEU A 164 -26.61 19.96 14.50
CA LEU A 164 -25.53 19.23 15.16
C LEU A 164 -25.04 18.06 14.29
N LEU A 165 -25.98 17.33 13.67
CA LEU A 165 -25.67 16.24 12.75
C LEU A 165 -24.89 16.75 11.52
N GLY A 166 -25.23 17.92 10.99
CA GLY A 166 -24.48 18.58 9.91
C GLY A 166 -23.06 18.97 10.31
N LEU A 167 -22.85 19.36 11.58
CA LEU A 167 -21.54 19.70 12.14
C LEU A 167 -20.65 18.44 12.30
N LEU A 168 -21.24 17.32 12.70
CA LEU A 168 -20.59 16.02 12.75
C LEU A 168 -20.29 15.47 11.35
N ARG A 169 -21.16 15.70 10.37
CA ARG A 169 -20.91 15.30 8.97
C ARG A 169 -19.86 16.16 8.27
N LEU A 170 -19.55 17.35 8.78
CA LEU A 170 -18.50 18.22 8.25
C LEU A 170 -17.09 17.67 8.47
N SER A 171 -16.88 16.79 9.46
CA SER A 171 -15.62 16.04 9.63
C SER A 171 -15.48 14.88 8.64
N ASP A 172 -16.61 14.33 8.15
CA ASP A 172 -16.65 13.20 7.21
C ASP A 172 -16.49 13.63 5.75
N VAL A 173 -16.59 14.92 5.43
CA VAL A 173 -16.33 15.40 4.06
C VAL A 173 -14.84 15.19 3.78
N PRO A 174 -14.46 14.39 2.77
CA PRO A 174 -13.06 14.19 2.42
C PRO A 174 -12.47 15.56 2.05
N LEU A 175 -11.66 16.10 2.96
CA LEU A 175 -10.87 17.29 2.72
C LEU A 175 -9.69 16.88 1.83
N GLU A 176 -9.99 16.62 0.56
CA GLU A 176 -8.98 16.51 -0.49
C GLU A 176 -8.32 17.89 -0.64
N SER A 177 -7.29 18.08 0.17
CA SER A 177 -6.33 19.18 0.07
C SER A 177 -5.11 18.68 -0.70
N GLY A 178 -5.34 18.02 -1.84
CA GLY A 178 -4.28 17.77 -2.80
C GLY A 178 -3.76 19.10 -3.39
N PRO A 179 -2.49 19.18 -3.80
CA PRO A 179 -1.98 20.30 -4.59
C PRO A 179 -2.86 20.52 -5.82
N ARG A 180 -3.23 21.76 -6.13
CA ARG A 180 -4.08 22.07 -7.30
C ARG A 180 -3.28 22.70 -8.42
N LEU A 181 -3.51 22.25 -9.64
CA LEU A 181 -2.92 22.86 -10.84
C LEU A 181 -3.38 24.32 -11.00
N THR A 182 -2.45 25.22 -11.30
CA THR A 182 -2.76 26.60 -11.72
C THR A 182 -3.31 26.64 -13.14
N ALA A 183 -3.72 27.81 -13.63
CA ALA A 183 -4.08 27.96 -15.05
C ALA A 183 -2.91 27.58 -15.96
N ALA A 184 -1.69 28.02 -15.62
CA ALA A 184 -0.46 27.64 -16.32
C ALA A 184 -0.19 26.14 -16.24
N GLY A 185 -0.34 25.53 -15.06
CA GLY A 185 -0.21 24.08 -14.89
C GLY A 185 -1.21 23.27 -15.72
N ARG A 186 -2.47 23.71 -15.77
CA ARG A 186 -3.50 23.07 -16.62
C ARG A 186 -3.21 23.20 -18.11
N GLN A 187 -2.71 24.36 -18.53
CA GLN A 187 -2.29 24.56 -19.92
C GLN A 187 -1.11 23.64 -20.27
N ALA A 188 -0.06 23.63 -19.44
CA ALA A 188 1.09 22.75 -19.61
C ALA A 188 0.69 21.27 -19.65
N ALA A 189 -0.21 20.83 -18.76
CA ALA A 189 -0.74 19.48 -18.76
C ALA A 189 -1.48 19.13 -20.07
N ARG A 190 -2.27 20.06 -20.62
CA ARG A 190 -2.97 19.85 -21.90
C ARG A 190 -2.00 19.72 -23.07
N GLU A 191 -1.00 20.58 -23.13
CA GLU A 191 0.01 20.54 -24.19
C GLU A 191 0.84 19.26 -24.15
N TRP A 192 1.20 18.79 -22.96
CA TRP A 192 1.89 17.50 -22.79
C TRP A 192 1.03 16.30 -23.16
N ARG A 193 -0.29 16.34 -22.92
CA ARG A 193 -1.22 15.27 -23.36
C ARG A 193 -1.27 15.13 -24.88
N THR A 194 -1.04 16.21 -25.61
CA THR A 194 -1.01 16.23 -27.09
C THR A 194 0.38 15.99 -27.68
N HIS A 195 1.41 15.87 -26.84
CA HIS A 195 2.78 15.66 -27.31
C HIS A 195 3.00 14.19 -27.69
N ASP A 196 3.81 13.93 -28.72
CA ASP A 196 4.17 12.57 -29.17
C ASP A 196 4.64 11.61 -28.06
N ARG A 197 5.20 12.14 -26.96
CA ARG A 197 5.69 11.37 -25.81
C ARG A 197 4.69 11.22 -24.67
N ALA A 198 3.44 11.66 -24.84
CA ALA A 198 2.41 11.57 -23.81
C ALA A 198 2.21 10.12 -23.29
N GLY A 199 2.40 9.13 -24.16
CA GLY A 199 2.28 7.71 -23.82
C GLY A 199 3.26 7.25 -22.74
N GLU A 200 4.44 7.85 -22.66
CA GLU A 200 5.49 7.50 -21.68
C GLU A 200 5.15 7.96 -20.27
N HIS A 201 4.42 9.08 -20.16
CA HIS A 201 3.97 9.68 -18.91
C HIS A 201 2.55 9.24 -18.53
N ARG A 202 1.96 8.29 -19.27
CA ARG A 202 0.61 7.82 -19.01
C ARG A 202 0.58 7.03 -17.70
N LEU A 203 -0.27 7.49 -16.80
CA LEU A 203 -0.45 6.87 -15.51
C LEU A 203 -1.14 5.50 -15.65
N PRO A 204 -0.71 4.47 -14.89
CA PRO A 204 -1.41 3.20 -14.87
C PRO A 204 -2.78 3.35 -14.19
N LYS A 205 -3.74 2.49 -14.56
CA LYS A 205 -5.12 2.49 -14.02
C LYS A 205 -5.19 2.25 -12.51
N ARG A 206 -4.18 1.59 -11.93
CA ARG A 206 -4.03 1.35 -10.49
C ARG A 206 -2.62 1.80 -10.10
N GLN A 207 -2.51 2.66 -9.11
CA GLN A 207 -1.23 3.19 -8.62
C GLN A 207 -1.01 2.76 -7.18
N VAL A 208 -0.02 1.90 -7.00
CA VAL A 208 0.43 1.42 -5.69
C VAL A 208 1.21 2.57 -5.04
N GLY A 209 0.74 3.09 -3.89
CA GLY A 209 1.44 4.14 -3.14
C GLY A 209 1.02 5.59 -3.40
N ALA A 210 0.01 5.83 -4.25
CA ALA A 210 -0.51 7.18 -4.49
C ALA A 210 -1.25 7.76 -3.26
N ALA A 211 -1.90 6.90 -2.47
CA ALA A 211 -2.66 7.29 -1.28
C ALA A 211 -1.86 7.17 0.04
N GLY A 212 -0.53 7.15 -0.04
CA GLY A 212 0.35 7.06 1.14
C GLY A 212 0.89 5.66 1.44
N PRO A 213 1.60 5.49 2.57
CA PRO A 213 2.31 4.25 2.95
C PRO A 213 1.43 3.02 2.80
N GLU A 214 0.21 3.09 3.37
CA GLU A 214 -0.82 2.05 3.38
C GLU A 214 -1.20 1.51 2.00
N SER A 215 -1.17 2.36 0.98
CA SER A 215 -1.53 2.00 -0.39
C SER A 215 -0.38 1.37 -1.20
N ALA A 216 0.83 1.37 -0.66
CA ALA A 216 2.00 0.64 -1.18
C ALA A 216 2.66 -0.28 -0.14
N LEU A 217 2.03 -0.50 1.01
CA LEU A 217 2.35 -1.65 1.84
C LEU A 217 2.12 -2.90 0.98
N PRO A 218 3.04 -3.87 0.97
CA PRO A 218 2.87 -5.09 0.21
C PRO A 218 1.87 -5.99 0.96
N VAL A 219 0.59 -5.64 0.97
CA VAL A 219 -0.40 -6.35 1.76
C VAL A 219 -1.73 -6.39 1.04
N ARG A 220 -1.91 -7.45 0.24
CA ARG A 220 -3.15 -8.26 0.10
C ARG A 220 -3.10 -9.23 -1.10
N GLU A 221 -2.21 -8.99 -2.07
CA GLU A 221 -2.10 -9.79 -3.31
C GLU A 221 -0.65 -10.25 -3.56
N PRO A 222 -0.44 -11.38 -4.26
CA PRO A 222 0.89 -11.79 -4.70
C PRO A 222 1.57 -10.70 -5.53
N GLN A 223 2.80 -10.36 -5.21
CA GLN A 223 3.56 -9.34 -5.95
C GLN A 223 4.92 -9.85 -6.41
N ARG A 224 5.39 -9.24 -7.50
CA ARG A 224 6.72 -9.44 -8.07
C ARG A 224 7.65 -8.41 -7.46
N ILE A 225 8.58 -8.86 -6.61
CA ILE A 225 9.57 -8.03 -5.91
C ILE A 225 10.92 -8.21 -6.59
N TRP A 226 11.71 -7.15 -6.72
CA TRP A 226 13.06 -7.26 -7.26
C TRP A 226 14.05 -7.68 -6.18
N SER A 227 14.79 -8.76 -6.44
CA SER A 227 15.90 -9.20 -5.60
C SER A 227 17.23 -9.06 -6.33
N ALA A 228 18.23 -8.57 -5.60
CA ALA A 228 19.63 -8.58 -6.01
C ALA A 228 20.43 -9.73 -5.37
N TYR A 229 19.74 -10.63 -4.64
CA TYR A 229 20.39 -11.76 -3.98
C TYR A 229 21.07 -12.67 -5.01
N GLY A 230 22.24 -13.21 -4.66
CA GLY A 230 23.07 -13.94 -5.62
C GLY A 230 23.78 -13.07 -6.66
N ARG A 231 23.93 -11.74 -6.41
CA ARG A 231 24.65 -10.78 -7.26
C ARG A 231 24.04 -10.58 -8.65
N SER A 232 22.76 -10.89 -8.82
CA SER A 232 22.05 -10.64 -10.07
C SER A 232 20.61 -10.22 -9.80
N TRP A 233 20.17 -9.18 -10.50
CA TRP A 233 18.78 -8.73 -10.41
C TRP A 233 17.84 -9.71 -11.08
N HIS A 234 16.85 -10.14 -10.32
CA HIS A 234 15.78 -11.00 -10.79
C HIS A 234 14.49 -10.68 -10.04
N VAL A 235 13.36 -11.09 -10.62
CA VAL A 235 12.04 -10.92 -10.02
C VAL A 235 11.70 -12.17 -9.22
N VAL A 236 11.22 -11.96 -7.99
CA VAL A 236 10.79 -12.99 -7.07
C VAL A 236 9.30 -12.82 -6.80
N ASP A 237 8.55 -13.92 -6.89
CA ASP A 237 7.14 -13.92 -6.51
C ASP A 237 7.02 -13.97 -4.98
N ALA A 238 6.59 -12.86 -4.39
CA ALA A 238 6.26 -12.75 -2.98
C ALA A 238 4.81 -13.13 -2.74
N GLY A 239 4.59 -14.10 -1.83
CA GLY A 239 3.26 -14.47 -1.38
C GLY A 239 2.58 -13.35 -0.58
N PRO A 240 1.23 -13.30 -0.54
CA PRO A 240 0.52 -12.33 0.27
C PRO A 240 0.83 -12.51 1.76
N LEU A 241 0.95 -11.41 2.49
CA LEU A 241 1.11 -11.40 3.95
C LEU A 241 -0.09 -12.05 4.65
N ASP A 242 -1.31 -11.78 4.15
CA ASP A 242 -2.53 -12.36 4.68
C ASP A 242 -2.54 -13.89 4.54
N THR A 243 -2.97 -14.55 5.61
CA THR A 243 -3.28 -15.97 5.54
C THR A 243 -4.47 -16.19 4.59
N PRO A 244 -4.47 -17.30 3.81
CA PRO A 244 -5.55 -17.59 2.90
C PRO A 244 -6.86 -17.70 3.67
N ARG A 245 -7.81 -16.78 3.41
CA ARG A 245 -9.10 -16.74 4.12
C ARG A 245 -9.98 -17.97 3.90
N TRP A 246 -9.61 -18.89 3.01
CA TRP A 246 -10.40 -20.06 2.60
C TRP A 246 -9.51 -21.31 2.50
N GLY A 247 -10.08 -22.48 2.82
CA GLY A 247 -9.39 -23.77 2.76
C GLY A 247 -8.90 -24.30 4.11
N HIS A 248 -9.27 -23.64 5.21
CA HIS A 248 -8.95 -24.10 6.57
C HIS A 248 -9.92 -25.20 7.05
N LEU A 249 -9.43 -26.07 7.95
CA LEU A 249 -10.20 -27.19 8.51
C LEU A 249 -11.40 -26.74 9.36
N TRP A 250 -11.27 -25.64 10.12
CA TRP A 250 -12.38 -25.13 10.94
C TRP A 250 -13.58 -24.68 10.08
N GLN A 251 -13.33 -24.25 8.84
CA GLN A 251 -14.39 -23.87 7.91
C GLN A 251 -15.20 -25.09 7.48
N LEU A 252 -14.56 -26.24 7.29
CA LEU A 252 -15.27 -27.51 7.09
C LEU A 252 -16.09 -27.90 8.31
N VAL A 253 -15.56 -27.69 9.52
CA VAL A 253 -16.29 -28.00 10.75
C VAL A 253 -17.54 -27.14 10.87
N LEU A 254 -17.43 -25.82 10.65
CA LEU A 254 -18.58 -24.93 10.64
C LEU A 254 -19.56 -25.26 9.51
N LEU A 255 -19.04 -25.63 8.33
CA LEU A 255 -19.88 -26.06 7.21
C LEU A 255 -20.66 -27.33 7.56
N ALA A 256 -19.99 -28.32 8.13
CA ALA A 256 -20.61 -29.57 8.55
C ALA A 256 -21.67 -29.31 9.63
N LEU A 257 -21.39 -28.44 10.61
CA LEU A 257 -22.37 -28.04 11.62
C LEU A 257 -23.57 -27.32 11.00
N ALA A 258 -23.36 -26.43 10.03
CA ALA A 258 -24.44 -25.73 9.33
C ALA A 258 -25.31 -26.70 8.51
N VAL A 259 -24.70 -27.67 7.83
CA VAL A 259 -25.42 -28.74 7.10
C VAL A 259 -26.21 -29.62 8.07
N CYS A 260 -25.61 -30.05 9.19
CA CYS A 260 -26.30 -30.83 10.21
C CYS A 260 -27.47 -30.05 10.84
N ALA A 261 -27.30 -28.75 11.09
CA ALA A 261 -28.36 -27.89 11.62
C ALA A 261 -29.50 -27.70 10.61
N ALA A 262 -29.18 -27.47 9.33
CA ALA A 262 -30.16 -27.37 8.27
C ALA A 262 -30.93 -28.69 8.08
N PHE A 263 -30.23 -29.83 8.11
CA PHE A 263 -30.84 -31.15 8.06
C PHE A 263 -31.73 -31.42 9.28
N GLY A 264 -31.27 -31.08 10.49
CA GLY A 264 -32.07 -31.21 11.71
C GLY A 264 -33.33 -30.35 11.69
N ALA A 265 -33.24 -29.12 11.18
CA ALA A 265 -34.40 -28.24 10.98
C ALA A 265 -35.38 -28.82 9.95
N LEU A 266 -34.87 -29.36 8.83
CA LEU A 266 -35.69 -30.02 7.81
C LEU A 266 -36.42 -31.25 8.36
N VAL A 267 -35.74 -32.09 9.14
CA VAL A 267 -36.33 -33.26 9.80
C VAL A 267 -37.37 -32.83 10.84
N ALA A 268 -37.10 -31.80 11.63
CA ALA A 268 -38.07 -31.28 12.59
C ALA A 268 -39.34 -30.73 11.90
N VAL A 269 -39.20 -30.00 10.79
CA VAL A 269 -40.32 -29.45 10.01
C VAL A 269 -41.15 -30.57 9.36
N THR A 270 -40.49 -31.58 8.79
CA THR A 270 -41.18 -32.73 8.17
C THR A 270 -41.90 -33.62 9.19
N LEU A 271 -41.38 -33.73 10.42
CA LEU A 271 -42.03 -34.46 11.52
C LEU A 271 -43.19 -33.70 12.15
N THR A 272 -43.15 -32.35 12.14
CA THR A 272 -44.16 -31.51 12.84
C THR A 272 -45.29 -31.02 11.93
N ALA A 273 -45.10 -30.95 10.61
CA ALA A 273 -46.12 -30.51 9.66
C ALA A 273 -46.82 -31.71 8.96
N HIS A 274 -48.13 -31.88 9.15
CA HIS A 274 -48.93 -32.88 8.44
C HIS A 274 -49.19 -32.48 6.95
N ARG A 275 -48.25 -32.85 6.05
CA ARG A 275 -48.31 -33.00 4.55
C ARG A 275 -48.50 -31.71 3.68
N PRO A 276 -48.22 -31.69 2.33
CA PRO A 276 -47.95 -32.77 1.36
C PRO A 276 -46.74 -32.63 0.37
N ALA A 277 -46.32 -33.78 -0.19
CA ALA A 277 -45.90 -34.15 -1.55
C ALA A 277 -45.12 -33.21 -2.54
N LEU A 278 -44.51 -32.11 -2.13
CA LEU A 278 -43.53 -31.35 -2.96
C LEU A 278 -42.09 -31.45 -2.41
N ALA A 279 -41.73 -32.61 -1.89
CA ALA A 279 -40.50 -32.85 -1.11
C ALA A 279 -39.19 -32.80 -1.92
N TRP A 280 -39.24 -32.93 -3.25
CA TRP A 280 -38.04 -33.12 -4.08
C TRP A 280 -37.21 -31.84 -4.31
N GLU A 281 -37.82 -30.66 -4.27
CA GLU A 281 -37.11 -29.38 -4.47
C GLU A 281 -36.31 -28.94 -3.22
N TRP A 282 -36.68 -29.43 -2.04
CA TRP A 282 -36.02 -29.10 -0.77
C TRP A 282 -34.95 -30.12 -0.35
N ASP A 283 -35.03 -31.36 -0.83
CA ASP A 283 -34.06 -32.42 -0.52
C ASP A 283 -32.73 -32.28 -1.30
N THR A 284 -32.75 -31.59 -2.45
CA THR A 284 -31.56 -31.47 -3.33
C THR A 284 -30.72 -30.23 -3.06
N ALA A 285 -31.29 -29.18 -2.46
CA ALA A 285 -30.59 -27.94 -2.15
C ALA A 285 -29.41 -28.10 -1.15
N PRO A 286 -29.52 -28.90 -0.07
CA PRO A 286 -28.40 -29.15 0.86
C PRO A 286 -27.27 -29.94 0.20
N LEU A 287 -27.62 -30.92 -0.65
CA LEU A 287 -26.66 -31.71 -1.42
C LEU A 287 -25.93 -30.85 -2.46
N LEU A 288 -26.66 -30.01 -3.22
CA LEU A 288 -26.06 -29.08 -4.18
C LEU A 288 -25.18 -28.03 -3.50
N ALA A 289 -25.62 -27.46 -2.39
CA ALA A 289 -24.81 -26.54 -1.59
C ALA A 289 -23.54 -27.23 -1.06
N GLY A 290 -23.68 -28.45 -0.53
CA GLY A 290 -22.57 -29.27 -0.07
C GLY A 290 -21.55 -29.57 -1.18
N VAL A 291 -22.01 -29.96 -2.37
CA VAL A 291 -21.17 -30.24 -3.54
C VAL A 291 -20.49 -28.98 -4.07
N LEU A 292 -21.20 -27.85 -4.17
CA LEU A 292 -20.62 -26.57 -4.59
C LEU A 292 -19.57 -26.07 -3.59
N LEU A 293 -19.85 -26.18 -2.29
CA LEU A 293 -18.91 -25.81 -1.23
C LEU A 293 -17.70 -26.73 -1.19
N TRP A 294 -17.87 -28.03 -1.40
CA TRP A 294 -16.76 -28.97 -1.59
C TRP A 294 -15.93 -28.62 -2.83
N GLY A 295 -16.59 -28.33 -3.96
CA GLY A 295 -15.95 -27.94 -5.21
C GLY A 295 -15.15 -26.64 -5.11
N LEU A 296 -15.55 -25.71 -4.25
CA LEU A 296 -14.84 -24.45 -3.99
C LEU A 296 -13.75 -24.59 -2.92
N TRP A 297 -14.00 -25.38 -1.87
CA TRP A 297 -13.08 -25.53 -0.74
C TRP A 297 -11.90 -26.45 -1.05
N LEU A 298 -12.11 -27.53 -1.80
CA LEU A 298 -11.07 -28.52 -2.07
C LEU A 298 -9.90 -27.95 -2.90
N PRO A 299 -10.14 -27.13 -3.95
CA PRO A 299 -9.08 -26.40 -4.64
C PRO A 299 -8.37 -25.39 -3.73
N ALA A 300 -9.11 -24.68 -2.88
CA ALA A 300 -8.53 -23.75 -1.91
C ALA A 300 -7.61 -24.48 -0.92
N ARG A 301 -8.05 -25.60 -0.34
CA ARG A 301 -7.22 -26.43 0.55
C ARG A 301 -6.00 -26.99 -0.16
N ARG A 302 -6.10 -27.43 -1.42
CA ARG A 302 -4.93 -27.86 -2.20
C ARG A 302 -3.89 -26.75 -2.31
N ARG A 303 -4.31 -25.49 -2.54
CA ARG A 303 -3.42 -24.33 -2.56
C ARG A 303 -2.78 -24.08 -1.20
N VAL A 304 -3.52 -24.21 -0.10
CA VAL A 304 -2.99 -24.08 1.27
C VAL A 304 -1.97 -25.19 1.59
N LEU A 305 -2.27 -26.43 1.22
CA LEU A 305 -1.42 -27.59 1.47
C LEU A 305 -0.15 -27.60 0.61
N ALA A 306 -0.19 -27.00 -0.57
CA ALA A 306 0.99 -26.82 -1.43
C ALA A 306 2.05 -25.90 -0.79
N VAL A 307 1.67 -25.08 0.19
CA VAL A 307 2.61 -24.31 0.99
C VAL A 307 3.14 -25.19 2.14
N PRO A 308 4.47 -25.29 2.33
CA PRO A 308 5.05 -26.09 3.41
C PRO A 308 4.59 -25.58 4.79
N ASP A 309 4.31 -26.50 5.72
CA ASP A 309 3.94 -26.14 7.09
C ASP A 309 5.15 -25.65 7.89
N GLU A 310 6.34 -26.18 7.60
CA GLU A 310 7.61 -25.75 8.17
C GLU A 310 8.67 -25.67 7.07
N ALA A 311 9.54 -24.66 7.17
CA ALA A 311 10.67 -24.48 6.28
C ALA A 311 11.83 -23.85 7.05
N SER A 312 13.03 -24.38 6.80
CA SER A 312 14.29 -23.80 7.26
C SER A 312 15.17 -23.53 6.05
N PHE A 313 15.60 -22.29 5.87
CA PHE A 313 16.46 -21.92 4.77
C PHE A 313 17.33 -20.72 5.12
N ARG A 314 18.43 -20.59 4.39
CA ARG A 314 19.24 -19.38 4.36
C ARG A 314 18.78 -18.53 3.20
N GLY A 315 18.34 -17.30 3.48
CA GLY A 315 17.75 -16.40 2.51
C GLY A 315 18.24 -14.97 2.67
N ALA A 316 17.70 -14.06 1.86
CA ALA A 316 17.96 -12.63 2.00
C ALA A 316 16.67 -11.85 2.22
N VAL A 317 16.74 -10.82 3.07
CA VAL A 317 15.64 -9.87 3.23
C VAL A 317 15.58 -9.00 1.98
N ILE A 318 14.52 -9.14 1.19
CA ILE A 318 14.36 -8.41 -0.08
C ILE A 318 13.46 -7.19 0.03
N SER A 319 12.55 -7.19 1.00
CA SER A 319 11.66 -6.07 1.29
C SER A 319 11.37 -5.98 2.79
N ARG A 320 11.13 -4.77 3.26
CA ARG A 320 10.76 -4.45 4.63
C ARG A 320 9.81 -3.27 4.63
N TRP A 321 8.81 -3.33 5.50
CA TRP A 321 7.86 -2.25 5.71
C TRP A 321 7.29 -2.30 7.12
N ASP A 322 6.73 -1.18 7.53
CA ASP A 322 6.12 -0.94 8.82
C ASP A 322 4.76 -0.26 8.60
N TYR A 323 3.75 -0.66 9.38
CA TYR A 323 2.43 -0.05 9.35
C TYR A 323 1.82 0.04 10.74
N ASP A 324 1.05 1.08 10.99
CA ASP A 324 0.36 1.29 12.26
C ASP A 324 -1.10 0.86 12.12
N THR A 325 -1.58 0.04 13.04
CA THR A 325 -3.01 -0.29 13.18
C THR A 325 -3.59 0.48 14.35
N HIS A 326 -4.65 1.22 14.09
CA HIS A 326 -5.42 1.96 15.08
C HIS A 326 -6.61 1.13 15.58
N TYR A 327 -6.68 0.87 16.87
CA TYR A 327 -7.84 0.25 17.51
C TYR A 327 -8.52 1.28 18.41
N ASP A 328 -9.80 1.54 18.18
CA ASP A 328 -10.56 2.55 18.92
C ASP A 328 -10.97 2.06 20.33
N ASP A 329 -11.06 0.75 20.57
CA ASP A 329 -11.54 0.19 21.83
C ASP A 329 -10.85 -1.14 22.22
N PRO A 330 -9.92 -1.14 23.20
CA PRO A 330 -9.34 0.04 23.86
C PRO A 330 -8.45 0.82 22.90
N TYR A 331 -8.37 2.16 23.06
CA TYR A 331 -7.51 3.04 22.25
C TYR A 331 -6.05 2.54 22.26
N THR A 332 -5.65 1.92 21.16
CA THR A 332 -4.32 1.28 21.04
C THR A 332 -3.78 1.47 19.63
N ASP A 333 -2.63 2.14 19.54
CA ASP A 333 -1.81 2.19 18.34
C ASP A 333 -0.78 1.07 18.39
N ILE A 334 -0.79 0.21 17.35
CA ILE A 334 0.13 -0.92 17.24
C ILE A 334 0.95 -0.77 15.96
N THR A 335 2.27 -0.62 16.09
CA THR A 335 3.19 -0.65 14.94
C THR A 335 3.57 -2.10 14.63
N HIS A 336 3.23 -2.53 13.42
CA HIS A 336 3.58 -3.83 12.88
C HIS A 336 4.85 -3.71 12.04
N TYR A 337 5.83 -4.57 12.30
CA TYR A 337 7.07 -4.67 11.52
C TYR A 337 6.99 -5.89 10.62
N CYS A 338 7.25 -5.73 9.32
CA CYS A 338 7.13 -6.80 8.35
C CYS A 338 8.34 -6.89 7.42
N CYS A 339 8.62 -8.10 6.94
CA CYS A 339 9.66 -8.33 5.95
C CYS A 339 9.29 -9.45 4.98
N SER A 340 9.88 -9.41 3.78
CA SER A 340 9.85 -10.49 2.81
C SER A 340 11.25 -11.08 2.68
N ILE A 341 11.35 -12.40 2.82
CA ILE A 341 12.62 -13.14 2.74
C ILE A 341 12.57 -14.05 1.53
N GLU A 342 13.55 -13.92 0.64
CA GLU A 342 13.71 -14.83 -0.50
C GLU A 342 14.30 -16.17 -0.03
N ASP A 343 13.67 -17.26 -0.45
CA ASP A 343 14.24 -18.59 -0.44
C ASP A 343 14.95 -18.86 -1.79
N PRO A 344 16.29 -18.95 -1.81
CA PRO A 344 17.05 -19.14 -3.05
C PRO A 344 16.75 -20.46 -3.75
N ALA A 345 16.37 -21.50 -3.00
CA ALA A 345 16.11 -22.82 -3.58
C ALA A 345 14.83 -22.82 -4.43
N THR A 346 13.83 -22.04 -4.02
CA THR A 346 12.53 -21.98 -4.70
C THR A 346 12.31 -20.72 -5.52
N ARG A 347 13.19 -19.71 -5.38
CA ARG A 347 13.02 -18.35 -5.95
C ARG A 347 11.65 -17.75 -5.63
N LYS A 348 11.17 -18.03 -4.41
CA LYS A 348 9.95 -17.45 -3.86
C LYS A 348 10.30 -16.61 -2.66
N ALA A 349 9.52 -15.57 -2.43
CA ALA A 349 9.63 -14.77 -1.23
C ALA A 349 8.47 -15.03 -0.29
N TRP A 350 8.82 -15.13 0.99
CA TRP A 350 7.89 -15.34 2.07
C TRP A 350 7.79 -14.07 2.89
N SER A 351 6.59 -13.52 2.97
CA SER A 351 6.27 -12.32 3.73
C SER A 351 5.83 -12.69 5.14
N PHE A 352 6.37 -12.01 6.13
CA PHE A 352 6.13 -12.28 7.53
C PHE A 352 5.95 -10.99 8.33
N GLU A 353 5.13 -11.10 9.37
CA GLU A 353 5.06 -10.15 10.48
C GLU A 353 6.11 -10.56 11.53
N VAL A 354 6.99 -9.64 11.88
CA VAL A 354 8.17 -9.86 12.76
C VAL A 354 7.77 -9.94 14.23
N ASP A 355 6.61 -9.38 14.59
CA ASP A 355 6.03 -9.37 15.94
C ASP A 355 5.44 -10.73 16.38
N GLN A 356 5.21 -11.67 15.45
CA GLN A 356 4.69 -13.01 15.73
C GLN A 356 5.77 -14.05 16.13
N TRP A 357 7.02 -13.65 16.42
CA TRP A 357 7.96 -14.58 17.07
C TRP A 357 7.39 -15.07 18.40
N SER A 358 7.88 -16.22 18.87
CA SER A 358 7.37 -17.05 19.98
C SER A 358 7.16 -16.36 21.34
N ARG A 359 7.30 -15.04 21.42
CA ARG A 359 6.71 -14.17 22.45
C ARG A 359 5.99 -13.00 21.75
N PRO A 360 4.65 -12.98 21.72
CA PRO A 360 3.93 -11.78 21.33
C PRO A 360 4.09 -10.80 22.48
N MET A 361 4.99 -9.83 22.35
CA MET A 361 4.82 -8.59 23.10
C MET A 361 4.22 -7.61 22.11
N PHE A 362 2.90 -7.49 22.14
CA PHE A 362 2.25 -6.25 21.76
C PHE A 362 2.92 -5.13 22.57
N SER A 363 3.97 -4.50 22.04
CA SER A 363 4.40 -3.24 22.59
C SER A 363 3.41 -2.21 22.05
N ARG A 364 2.63 -1.60 22.95
CA ARG A 364 1.77 -0.44 22.67
C ARG A 364 2.56 0.80 22.19
N ALA A 365 3.83 0.62 21.85
CA ALA A 365 4.82 1.61 21.50
C ALA A 365 5.78 0.99 20.47
N ALA A 366 6.29 1.80 19.54
CA ALA A 366 7.33 1.38 18.59
C ALA A 366 8.50 0.71 19.33
N ASN A 367 8.91 -0.47 18.87
CA ASN A 367 10.06 -1.17 19.43
C ASN A 367 11.31 -0.86 18.58
N PRO A 368 12.20 0.04 19.05
CA PRO A 368 13.39 0.41 18.29
C PRO A 368 14.34 -0.78 18.05
N GLU A 369 14.34 -1.79 18.93
CA GLU A 369 15.18 -2.98 18.76
C GLU A 369 14.73 -3.83 17.57
N LEU A 370 13.41 -3.95 17.34
CA LEU A 370 12.86 -4.65 16.17
C LEU A 370 12.97 -3.80 14.91
N LYS A 371 12.81 -2.48 15.04
CA LYS A 371 12.91 -1.53 13.94
C LYS A 371 14.27 -1.58 13.27
N ASP A 372 15.39 -1.79 13.95
CA ASP A 372 16.70 -1.79 13.27
C ASP A 372 17.36 -3.17 13.20
N ARG A 373 16.58 -4.23 13.46
CA ARG A 373 17.09 -5.59 13.55
C ARG A 373 17.45 -6.22 12.21
N PHE A 374 16.63 -5.97 11.18
CA PHE A 374 16.82 -6.48 9.83
C PHE A 374 16.76 -5.35 8.82
N ARG A 375 17.66 -5.41 7.85
CA ARG A 375 17.72 -4.51 6.70
C ARG A 375 17.59 -5.28 5.40
N VAL A 376 17.05 -4.63 4.37
CA VAL A 376 17.04 -5.17 3.02
C VAL A 376 18.48 -5.39 2.56
N GLY A 377 18.75 -6.61 2.11
CA GLY A 377 20.07 -7.12 1.75
C GLY A 377 20.73 -7.97 2.83
N ASP A 378 20.23 -7.98 4.07
CA ASP A 378 20.75 -8.87 5.12
C ASP A 378 20.50 -10.33 4.72
N VAL A 379 21.53 -11.16 4.87
CA VAL A 379 21.42 -12.62 4.72
C VAL A 379 21.05 -13.21 6.07
N VAL A 380 19.95 -13.95 6.11
CA VAL A 380 19.33 -14.47 7.32
C VAL A 380 19.15 -15.98 7.23
N ASP A 381 19.41 -16.68 8.34
CA ASP A 381 18.93 -18.04 8.54
C ASP A 381 17.56 -17.95 9.18
N VAL A 382 16.56 -18.55 8.54
CA VAL A 382 15.17 -18.49 9.01
C VAL A 382 14.60 -19.89 9.18
N HIS A 383 13.96 -20.11 10.32
CA HIS A 383 13.09 -21.26 10.59
C HIS A 383 11.68 -20.72 10.78
N CYS A 384 10.76 -21.12 9.90
CA CYS A 384 9.43 -20.53 9.82
C CYS A 384 8.37 -21.57 9.43
N SER A 385 7.11 -21.17 9.57
CA SER A 385 5.95 -21.81 9.01
C SER A 385 5.36 -20.93 7.91
N PRO A 386 5.74 -21.14 6.63
CA PRO A 386 5.22 -20.34 5.52
C PRO A 386 3.70 -20.41 5.40
N ARG A 387 3.10 -21.58 5.68
CA ARG A 387 1.65 -21.79 5.66
C ARG A 387 0.93 -20.97 6.72
N ARG A 388 1.50 -20.87 7.92
CA ARG A 388 0.91 -20.10 9.04
C ARG A 388 1.39 -18.65 9.06
N ARG A 389 2.30 -18.26 8.16
CA ARG A 389 2.94 -16.94 8.10
C ARG A 389 3.66 -16.57 9.40
N LYS A 390 4.23 -17.57 10.07
CA LYS A 390 4.93 -17.38 11.35
C LYS A 390 6.40 -17.66 11.19
N ILE A 391 7.23 -16.82 11.79
CA ILE A 391 8.63 -17.15 11.98
C ILE A 391 8.80 -17.76 13.37
N HIS A 392 9.50 -18.88 13.46
CA HIS A 392 9.84 -19.51 14.74
C HIS A 392 11.19 -19.01 15.26
N GLN A 393 12.16 -18.85 14.36
CA GLN A 393 13.48 -18.32 14.65
C GLN A 393 14.06 -17.63 13.42
N ILE A 394 14.81 -16.55 13.63
CA ILE A 394 15.67 -15.97 12.61
C ILE A 394 16.98 -15.50 13.24
N SER A 395 18.06 -15.55 12.47
CA SER A 395 19.34 -14.97 12.83
C SER A 395 19.99 -14.34 11.60
N VAL A 396 20.59 -13.18 11.78
CA VAL A 396 21.40 -12.54 10.74
C VAL A 396 22.73 -13.28 10.64
N VAL A 397 23.06 -13.74 9.43
CA VAL A 397 24.31 -14.43 9.11
C VAL A 397 25.30 -13.47 8.49
N GLU A 398 24.83 -12.59 7.61
CA GLU A 398 25.62 -11.55 6.96
C GLU A 398 24.81 -10.25 7.00
N ALA A 399 25.27 -9.28 7.78
CA ALA A 399 24.62 -7.99 7.88
C ALA A 399 25.18 -7.05 6.80
N VAL A 400 24.30 -6.27 6.18
CA VAL A 400 24.72 -5.13 5.37
C VAL A 400 25.38 -4.10 6.28
N SER A 401 26.51 -3.54 5.85
CA SER A 401 27.26 -2.57 6.65
C SER A 401 26.35 -1.41 7.10
N ARG A 402 26.37 -1.11 8.41
CA ARG A 402 25.54 -0.06 9.02
C ARG A 402 26.04 1.36 8.73
N THR A 403 27.21 1.49 8.13
CA THR A 403 27.83 2.76 7.76
C THR A 403 27.27 3.25 6.42
N ASP A 404 26.30 4.17 6.50
CA ASP A 404 26.19 5.43 5.74
C ASP A 404 24.78 6.00 5.84
#